data_AF-A0A842NG87-F1
#
_entry.id   AF-A0A842NG87-F1
#
_cell.length_a   1.000
_cell.length_b   1.000
_cell.length_c   1.000
_cell.angle_alpha   90.00
_cell.angle_beta   90.00
_cell.angle_gamma   90.00
#
_symmetry.space_group_name_H-M   'P 1'
#
loop_
_entity.id
_entity.type
_entity.pdbx_description
1 polymer ?
#
loop_
_entity_poly.entity_id
_entity_poly.type
_entity_poly.pdbx_seq_one_letter_code
_entity_poly.pdbx_strand_id
1 'polypeptide(L)'
;MNPLQKLSQSLENGLIPQSTFDLIQKRFHLVSDGILRIEKASSIKYPTAYVDPSILVTGNSNSFDVGILYARTIPLILNDSIHVVIQISAPLVAYGLKGTIHAILAHEFLHYLELVTRLSKVELLSDEISSNLFENVYSDNTRLLEPRTVFNDNTLLSHITKKFPSGFRDYKLEDKVIKFWIEQKLPVSKITLDTNTVKLDVSQLSNMKFDELLLQQLEIIKTKNSKLRKKKLY
;
A
#
# COMPACT_ATOMS: atom_id res chain seq x y z
N MET A 1 14.05 -10.08 4.72
CA MET A 1 14.58 -9.04 3.80
C MET A 1 14.89 -7.80 4.63
N ASN A 2 15.98 -7.07 4.36
CA ASN A 2 16.25 -5.78 5.00
C ASN A 2 15.37 -4.70 4.35
N PRO A 3 14.40 -4.08 5.05
CA PRO A 3 13.48 -3.10 4.46
C PRO A 3 14.17 -1.84 3.91
N LEU A 4 15.41 -1.56 4.33
CA LEU A 4 16.18 -0.38 3.92
C LEU A 4 17.26 -0.69 2.87
N GLN A 5 17.34 -1.91 2.35
CA GLN A 5 18.40 -2.32 1.42
C GLN A 5 18.51 -1.41 0.18
N LYS A 6 17.37 -1.05 -0.43
CA LYS A 6 17.36 -0.11 -1.58
C LYS A 6 17.87 1.28 -1.20
N LEU A 7 17.64 1.71 0.04
CA LEU A 7 18.12 2.99 0.53
C LEU A 7 19.65 2.99 0.69
N SER A 8 20.21 1.91 1.23
CA SER A 8 21.66 1.71 1.32
C SER A 8 22.32 1.74 -0.06
N GLN A 9 21.75 1.03 -1.04
CA GLN A 9 22.25 1.05 -2.41
C GLN A 9 22.19 2.45 -3.05
N SER A 10 21.12 3.22 -2.80
CA SER A 10 21.03 4.59 -3.30
C SER A 10 22.06 5.52 -2.67
N LEU A 11 22.43 5.32 -1.40
CA LEU A 11 23.51 6.05 -0.76
C LEU A 11 24.87 5.70 -1.39
N GLU A 12 25.15 4.40 -1.55
CA GLU A 12 26.39 3.89 -2.16
C GLU A 12 26.56 4.40 -3.60
N ASN A 13 25.46 4.51 -4.35
CA ASN A 13 25.44 5.03 -5.72
C ASN A 13 25.41 6.57 -5.79
N GLY A 14 25.46 7.28 -4.66
CA GLY A 14 25.45 8.74 -4.61
C GLY A 14 24.13 9.40 -5.04
N LEU A 15 23.02 8.64 -5.09
CA LEU A 15 21.69 9.14 -5.49
C LEU A 15 21.00 9.93 -4.38
N ILE A 16 21.36 9.65 -3.12
CA ILE A 16 20.89 10.39 -1.95
C ILE A 16 22.09 10.78 -1.08
N PRO A 17 22.05 11.95 -0.42
CA PRO A 17 23.11 12.35 0.50
C PRO A 17 23.02 11.59 1.83
N GLN A 18 24.14 11.49 2.54
CA GLN A 18 24.22 10.84 3.86
C GLN A 18 23.19 11.40 4.85
N SER A 19 23.00 12.73 4.86
CA SER A 19 22.03 13.39 5.75
C SER A 19 20.58 12.90 5.53
N THR A 20 20.20 12.62 4.28
CA THR A 20 18.90 12.06 3.94
C THR A 20 18.79 10.60 4.40
N PHE A 21 19.83 9.80 4.18
CA PHE A 21 19.90 8.41 4.66
C PHE A 21 19.74 8.34 6.18
N ASP A 22 20.53 9.13 6.93
CA ASP A 22 20.53 9.16 8.39
C ASP A 22 19.16 9.59 8.94
N LEU A 23 18.53 10.59 8.32
CA LEU A 23 17.19 11.05 8.67
C LEU A 23 16.16 9.93 8.54
N ILE A 24 16.19 9.20 7.43
CA ILE A 24 15.26 8.10 7.16
C ILE A 24 15.52 6.95 8.13
N GLN A 25 16.77 6.57 8.34
CA GLN A 25 17.15 5.50 9.27
C GLN A 25 16.69 5.83 10.70
N LYS A 26 16.94 7.05 11.17
CA LYS A 26 16.48 7.54 12.49
C LYS A 26 14.97 7.44 12.64
N ARG A 27 14.21 7.72 11.57
CA ARG A 27 12.75 7.76 11.59
C ARG A 27 12.08 6.43 11.22
N PHE A 28 12.85 5.44 10.78
CA PHE A 28 12.31 4.16 10.33
C PHE A 28 11.51 3.41 11.41
N HIS A 29 11.81 3.65 12.69
CA HIS A 29 11.01 3.13 13.80
C HIS A 29 9.53 3.53 13.71
N LEU A 30 9.18 4.69 13.13
CA LEU A 30 7.78 5.11 12.93
C LEU A 30 7.02 4.17 12.00
N VAL A 31 7.70 3.61 11.00
CA VAL A 31 7.16 2.60 10.08
C VAL A 31 7.03 1.26 10.80
N SER A 32 8.09 0.82 11.47
CA SER A 32 8.11 -0.46 12.20
C SER A 32 7.04 -0.50 13.28
N ASP A 33 6.89 0.56 14.07
CA ASP A 33 5.82 0.73 15.06
C ASP A 33 4.43 0.71 14.42
N GLY A 34 4.31 1.32 13.23
CA GLY A 34 3.05 1.35 12.48
C GLY A 34 2.62 -0.03 12.01
N ILE A 35 3.57 -0.80 11.47
CA ILE A 35 3.36 -2.19 11.07
C ILE A 35 2.94 -3.03 12.28
N LEU A 36 3.71 -3.00 13.37
CA LEU A 36 3.40 -3.76 14.59
C LEU A 36 2.02 -3.40 15.16
N ARG A 37 1.64 -2.13 15.09
CA ARG A 37 0.32 -1.66 15.50
C ARG A 37 -0.79 -2.23 14.61
N ILE A 38 -0.60 -2.24 13.30
CA ILE A 38 -1.57 -2.79 12.34
C ILE A 38 -1.74 -4.29 12.53
N GLU A 39 -0.64 -5.02 12.74
CA GLU A 39 -0.70 -6.46 13.02
C GLU A 39 -1.46 -6.75 14.32
N LYS A 40 -1.17 -6.02 15.40
CA LYS A 40 -1.92 -6.12 16.66
C LYS A 40 -3.40 -5.78 16.47
N ALA A 41 -3.70 -4.74 15.69
CA ALA A 41 -5.05 -4.26 15.50
C ALA A 41 -5.92 -5.17 14.62
N SER A 42 -5.30 -5.95 13.73
CA SER A 42 -5.96 -6.84 12.77
C SER A 42 -5.83 -8.32 13.10
N SER A 43 -4.87 -8.69 13.95
CA SER A 43 -4.42 -10.07 14.18
C SER A 43 -3.91 -10.78 12.91
N ILE A 44 -3.59 -10.02 11.86
CA ILE A 44 -3.07 -10.50 10.58
C ILE A 44 -1.65 -9.97 10.42
N LYS A 45 -0.72 -10.82 9.95
CA LYS A 45 0.65 -10.38 9.64
C LYS A 45 0.66 -9.37 8.50
N TYR A 46 1.49 -8.34 8.64
CA TYR A 46 1.68 -7.35 7.59
C TYR A 46 2.47 -7.97 6.43
N PRO A 47 2.11 -7.71 5.17
CA PRO A 47 2.90 -8.21 4.04
C PRO A 47 4.32 -7.62 4.08
N THR A 48 5.24 -8.19 3.32
CA THR A 48 6.60 -7.66 3.25
C THR A 48 6.56 -6.19 2.83
N ALA A 49 7.31 -5.33 3.52
CA ALA A 49 7.40 -3.91 3.19
C ALA A 49 8.85 -3.46 3.07
N TYR A 50 9.09 -2.48 2.21
CA TYR A 50 10.41 -1.88 2.02
C TYR A 50 10.32 -0.38 1.74
N VAL A 51 11.40 0.33 2.02
CA VAL A 51 11.52 1.76 1.71
C VAL A 51 12.17 1.92 0.34
N ASP A 52 11.45 2.53 -0.57
CA ASP A 52 11.96 2.95 -1.87
C ASP A 52 12.64 4.32 -1.75
N PRO A 53 13.84 4.49 -2.30
CA PRO A 53 14.57 5.76 -2.24
C PRO A 53 13.94 6.85 -3.10
N SER A 54 12.86 6.59 -3.86
CA SER A 54 12.20 7.59 -4.69
C SER A 54 10.79 7.93 -4.22
N ILE A 55 10.30 9.10 -4.64
CA ILE A 55 8.88 9.42 -4.61
C ILE A 55 8.29 9.27 -5.99
N LEU A 56 7.04 8.80 -6.04
CA LEU A 56 6.32 8.62 -7.29
C LEU A 56 5.40 9.80 -7.53
N VAL A 57 5.43 10.31 -8.76
CA VAL A 57 4.60 11.41 -9.19
C VAL A 57 3.82 11.02 -10.44
N THR A 58 2.53 11.31 -10.46
CA THR A 58 1.66 11.19 -11.63
C THR A 58 1.54 12.56 -12.31
N GLY A 59 1.56 12.59 -13.65
CA GLY A 59 1.33 13.81 -14.41
C GLY A 59 1.76 13.71 -15.88
N ASN A 60 0.93 14.24 -16.78
CA ASN A 60 1.36 14.63 -18.13
C ASN A 60 2.15 15.94 -18.04
N SER A 61 3.09 16.16 -18.95
CA SER A 61 4.04 17.29 -18.95
C SER A 61 3.43 18.70 -18.90
N ASN A 62 2.09 18.85 -18.96
CA ASN A 62 1.39 20.12 -19.19
C ASN A 62 0.28 20.48 -18.18
N SER A 63 0.12 19.80 -17.04
CA SER A 63 -0.89 20.17 -16.03
C SER A 63 -0.31 20.19 -14.61
N PHE A 64 -0.72 21.20 -13.82
CA PHE A 64 -0.28 21.44 -12.44
C PHE A 64 -0.82 20.43 -11.40
N ASP A 65 -1.67 19.49 -11.80
CA ASP A 65 -2.20 18.43 -10.93
C ASP A 65 -1.23 17.25 -10.89
N VAL A 66 -0.13 17.41 -10.16
CA VAL A 66 0.81 16.31 -9.88
C VAL A 66 0.30 15.50 -8.69
N GLY A 67 -0.05 14.24 -8.90
CA GLY A 67 -0.42 13.32 -7.81
C GLY A 67 0.81 12.69 -7.18
N ILE A 68 1.03 12.87 -5.87
CA ILE A 68 2.13 12.22 -5.15
C ILE A 68 1.66 10.91 -4.52
N LEU A 69 2.33 9.81 -4.83
CA LEU A 69 2.07 8.50 -4.22
C LEU A 69 3.13 8.16 -3.18
N TYR A 70 2.71 8.08 -1.93
CA TYR A 70 3.59 7.89 -0.78
C TYR A 70 3.87 6.43 -0.45
N ALA A 71 2.97 5.52 -0.82
CA ALA A 71 3.13 4.09 -0.70
C ALA A 71 2.29 3.40 -1.78
N ARG A 72 2.60 2.13 -2.06
CA ARG A 72 1.83 1.30 -2.99
C ARG A 72 1.86 -0.16 -2.58
N THR A 73 0.75 -0.84 -2.83
CA THR A 73 0.62 -2.28 -2.71
C THR A 73 0.90 -2.92 -4.06
N ILE A 74 1.98 -3.69 -4.16
CA ILE A 74 2.50 -4.26 -5.41
C ILE A 74 2.36 -5.80 -5.35
N PRO A 75 1.54 -6.41 -6.22
CA PRO A 75 1.60 -7.84 -6.45
C PRO A 75 2.86 -8.21 -7.24
N LEU A 76 3.52 -9.28 -6.83
CA LEU A 76 4.67 -9.90 -7.47
C LEU A 76 4.37 -11.38 -7.67
N ILE A 77 4.83 -11.95 -8.77
CA ILE A 77 4.76 -13.40 -9.01
C ILE A 77 6.18 -13.93 -8.83
N LEU A 78 6.38 -14.79 -7.85
CA LEU A 78 7.62 -15.56 -7.71
C LEU A 78 7.27 -17.03 -7.58
N ASN A 79 7.91 -17.87 -8.39
CA ASN A 79 7.76 -19.33 -8.36
C ASN A 79 6.29 -19.77 -8.32
N ASP A 80 5.46 -19.24 -9.23
CA ASP A 80 4.02 -19.51 -9.34
C ASP A 80 3.18 -19.16 -8.09
N SER A 81 3.72 -18.31 -7.21
CA SER A 81 3.00 -17.78 -6.05
C SER A 81 2.92 -16.25 -6.10
N ILE A 82 1.75 -15.70 -5.72
CA ILE A 82 1.60 -14.25 -5.56
C ILE A 82 2.16 -13.85 -4.20
N HIS A 83 3.16 -12.99 -4.26
CA HIS A 83 3.62 -12.22 -3.12
C HIS A 83 3.11 -10.80 -3.25
N VAL A 84 2.50 -10.28 -2.19
CA VAL A 84 2.16 -8.86 -2.14
C VAL A 84 3.20 -8.15 -1.29
N VAL A 85 3.70 -7.03 -1.80
CA VAL A 85 4.71 -6.20 -1.13
C VAL A 85 4.22 -4.76 -1.05
N ILE A 86 4.42 -4.13 0.11
CA ILE A 86 4.10 -2.72 0.29
C ILE A 86 5.38 -1.90 0.12
N GLN A 87 5.43 -1.11 -0.95
CA GLN A 87 6.48 -0.15 -1.22
C GLN A 87 6.16 1.15 -0.48
N ILE A 88 7.09 1.66 0.33
CA ILE A 88 6.95 2.90 1.09
C ILE A 88 7.96 3.90 0.55
N SER A 89 7.53 5.10 0.16
CA SER A 89 8.47 6.12 -0.31
C SER A 89 9.34 6.67 0.83
N ALA A 90 10.62 6.88 0.56
CA ALA A 90 11.56 7.51 1.48
C ALA A 90 11.07 8.88 2.02
N PRO A 91 10.44 9.75 1.20
CA PRO A 91 9.93 11.03 1.70
C PRO A 91 8.81 10.91 2.72
N LEU A 92 7.98 9.86 2.62
CA LEU A 92 6.99 9.59 3.65
C LEU A 92 7.68 9.32 5.01
N VAL A 93 8.75 8.54 5.01
CA VAL A 93 9.51 8.23 6.23
C VAL A 93 10.23 9.47 6.77
N ALA A 94 10.85 10.25 5.87
CA ALA A 94 11.62 11.44 6.22
C ALA A 94 10.74 12.57 6.81
N TYR A 95 9.56 12.81 6.25
CA TYR A 95 8.77 14.01 6.53
C TYR A 95 7.38 13.75 7.11
N GLY A 96 6.84 12.54 6.95
CA GLY A 96 5.52 12.15 7.43
C GLY A 96 5.41 12.18 8.96
N LEU A 97 4.32 12.73 9.48
CA LEU A 97 3.99 12.62 10.89
C LEU A 97 3.64 11.17 11.23
N LYS A 98 3.87 10.74 12.49
CA LYS A 98 3.57 9.37 12.95
C LYS A 98 2.16 8.93 12.57
N GLY A 99 1.15 9.76 12.83
CA GLY A 99 -0.25 9.46 12.48
C GLY A 99 -0.48 9.33 10.97
N THR A 100 0.21 10.15 10.15
CA THR A 100 0.15 10.10 8.69
C THR A 100 0.78 8.81 8.16
N ILE A 101 1.98 8.45 8.63
CA ILE A 101 2.65 7.19 8.26
C ILE A 101 1.76 6.00 8.61
N HIS A 102 1.22 5.96 9.83
CA HIS A 102 0.36 4.86 10.29
C HIS A 102 -0.94 4.76 9.47
N ALA A 103 -1.53 5.90 9.10
CA ALA A 103 -2.74 5.92 8.28
C ALA A 103 -2.48 5.37 6.87
N ILE A 104 -1.39 5.80 6.22
CA ILE A 104 -1.01 5.30 4.89
C ILE A 104 -0.71 3.80 4.94
N LEU A 105 0.08 3.34 5.91
CA LEU A 105 0.38 1.91 6.06
C LEU A 105 -0.87 1.06 6.25
N ALA A 106 -1.84 1.55 7.03
CA ALA A 106 -3.10 0.85 7.24
C ALA A 106 -4.00 0.88 6.00
N HIS A 107 -3.96 1.96 5.21
CA HIS A 107 -4.66 2.05 3.94
C HIS A 107 -4.11 1.04 2.92
N GLU A 108 -2.79 0.99 2.73
CA GLU A 108 -2.15 -0.03 1.88
C GLU A 108 -2.43 -1.45 2.37
N PHE A 109 -2.51 -1.66 3.69
CA PHE A 109 -2.90 -2.95 4.23
C PHE A 109 -4.32 -3.36 3.84
N LEU A 110 -5.26 -2.42 3.77
CA LEU A 110 -6.62 -2.72 3.29
C LEU A 110 -6.60 -3.09 1.79
N HIS A 111 -5.77 -2.43 0.98
CA HIS A 111 -5.55 -2.81 -0.42
C HIS A 111 -4.99 -4.22 -0.55
N TYR A 112 -4.02 -4.58 0.29
CA TYR A 112 -3.49 -5.94 0.35
C TYR A 112 -4.58 -6.99 0.65
N LEU A 113 -5.37 -6.78 1.70
CA LEU A 113 -6.43 -7.72 2.08
C LEU A 113 -7.52 -7.86 1.01
N GLU A 114 -7.86 -6.75 0.35
CA GLU A 114 -8.82 -6.74 -0.77
C GLU A 114 -8.26 -7.49 -1.99
N LEU A 115 -6.99 -7.28 -2.31
CA LEU A 115 -6.32 -7.98 -3.41
C LEU A 115 -6.31 -9.50 -3.19
N VAL A 116 -5.86 -9.95 -2.01
CA VAL A 116 -5.88 -11.39 -1.66
C VAL A 116 -7.30 -11.94 -1.69
N THR A 117 -8.27 -11.19 -1.18
CA THR A 117 -9.70 -11.56 -1.21
C THR A 117 -10.22 -11.80 -2.63
N ARG A 118 -9.83 -10.96 -3.59
CA ARG A 118 -10.28 -11.10 -4.98
C ARG A 118 -9.61 -12.28 -5.65
N LEU A 119 -8.30 -12.42 -5.46
CA LEU A 119 -7.53 -13.50 -6.05
C LEU A 119 -7.99 -14.88 -5.56
N SER A 120 -8.26 -15.02 -4.26
CA SER A 120 -8.73 -16.29 -3.69
C SER A 120 -10.11 -16.71 -4.23
N LYS A 121 -10.95 -15.76 -4.66
CA LYS A 121 -12.25 -16.08 -5.28
C LYS A 121 -12.11 -16.53 -6.73
N VAL A 122 -11.13 -16.00 -7.46
CA VAL A 122 -10.90 -16.38 -8.85
C VAL A 122 -10.36 -17.80 -8.92
N GLU A 123 -9.47 -18.20 -8.02
CA GLU A 123 -9.04 -19.60 -7.89
C GLU A 123 -10.24 -20.54 -7.69
N LEU A 124 -11.15 -20.21 -6.78
CA LEU A 124 -12.37 -20.99 -6.51
C LEU A 124 -13.35 -21.06 -7.69
N LEU A 125 -13.29 -20.11 -8.63
CA LEU A 125 -14.16 -20.03 -9.81
C LEU A 125 -13.47 -20.51 -11.09
N SER A 126 -12.19 -20.91 -11.03
CA SER A 126 -11.38 -21.21 -12.22
C SER A 126 -11.78 -22.45 -13.01
N ASP A 127 -12.78 -23.22 -12.56
CA ASP A 127 -13.47 -24.22 -13.39
C ASP A 127 -14.39 -23.58 -14.45
N GLU A 128 -14.84 -22.33 -14.26
CA GLU A 128 -15.63 -21.57 -15.24
C GLU A 128 -15.32 -20.07 -15.15
N ILE A 129 -14.52 -19.55 -16.11
CA ILE A 129 -14.61 -18.20 -16.75
C ILE A 129 -13.24 -17.53 -17.02
N SER A 130 -13.19 -16.97 -18.23
CA SER A 130 -12.09 -16.41 -19.03
C SER A 130 -11.60 -14.99 -18.70
N SER A 131 -10.27 -14.83 -18.80
CA SER A 131 -9.42 -13.74 -19.34
C SER A 131 -9.62 -12.24 -19.05
N ASN A 132 -10.73 -11.74 -18.50
CA ASN A 132 -11.00 -10.28 -18.49
C ASN A 132 -11.06 -9.59 -17.10
N LEU A 133 -10.57 -10.22 -16.01
CA LEU A 133 -10.81 -9.70 -14.65
C LEU A 133 -9.80 -8.65 -14.14
N PHE A 134 -8.68 -8.42 -14.83
CA PHE A 134 -7.58 -7.59 -14.28
C PHE A 134 -7.53 -6.13 -14.78
N GLU A 135 -8.32 -5.75 -15.78
CA GLU A 135 -8.33 -4.36 -16.29
C GLU A 135 -8.91 -3.34 -15.28
N ASN A 136 -9.58 -3.79 -14.21
CA ASN A 136 -10.26 -2.89 -13.24
C ASN A 136 -9.67 -2.93 -11.81
N VAL A 137 -8.48 -3.49 -11.58
CA VAL A 137 -8.04 -3.90 -10.23
C VAL A 137 -7.46 -2.77 -9.36
N TYR A 138 -6.98 -1.66 -9.94
CA TYR A 138 -6.37 -0.58 -9.15
C TYR A 138 -6.83 0.82 -9.57
N SER A 139 -8.14 1.05 -9.52
CA SER A 139 -8.61 2.40 -9.21
C SER A 139 -8.78 2.50 -7.68
N ASP A 140 -8.19 3.51 -7.06
CA ASP A 140 -8.42 3.90 -5.65
C ASP A 140 -9.92 4.11 -5.32
N ASN A 141 -10.77 4.12 -6.36
CA ASN A 141 -12.22 4.17 -6.30
C ASN A 141 -12.90 2.80 -6.09
N THR A 142 -12.18 1.68 -6.03
CA THR A 142 -12.83 0.38 -5.73
C THR A 142 -13.19 0.26 -4.25
N ARG A 143 -14.33 -0.37 -3.97
CA ARG A 143 -14.99 -0.47 -2.65
C ARG A 143 -14.16 -1.23 -1.60
N LEU A 144 -13.12 -0.59 -1.06
CA LEU A 144 -12.26 -1.10 0.03
C LEU A 144 -13.06 -1.69 1.20
N LEU A 145 -12.42 -2.63 1.91
CA LEU A 145 -12.92 -3.13 3.19
C LEU A 145 -13.15 -1.97 4.17
N GLU A 146 -14.27 -1.97 4.87
CA GLU A 146 -14.55 -0.94 5.88
C GLU A 146 -13.52 -1.07 7.01
N PRO A 147 -12.71 -0.03 7.32
CA PRO A 147 -11.57 -0.16 8.25
C PRO A 147 -11.95 -0.74 9.61
N ARG A 148 -13.15 -0.43 10.12
CA ARG A 148 -13.68 -0.93 11.42
C ARG A 148 -13.93 -2.45 11.45
N THR A 149 -13.97 -3.09 10.29
CA THR A 149 -14.13 -4.55 10.19
C THR A 149 -12.80 -5.27 10.29
N VAL A 150 -11.70 -4.55 10.03
CA VAL A 150 -10.31 -5.05 10.03
C VAL A 150 -9.60 -4.67 11.32
N PHE A 151 -9.71 -3.42 11.76
CA PHE A 151 -8.95 -2.90 12.89
C PHE A 151 -9.80 -2.71 14.13
N ASN A 152 -9.28 -3.14 15.29
CA ASN A 152 -9.86 -2.88 16.61
C ASN A 152 -9.24 -1.64 17.33
N ASP A 153 -8.35 -0.89 16.66
CA ASP A 153 -7.67 0.29 17.20
C ASP A 153 -8.40 1.60 16.80
N ASN A 154 -9.07 2.23 17.77
CA ASN A 154 -9.86 3.46 17.54
C ASN A 154 -9.05 4.64 17.02
N THR A 155 -7.79 4.79 17.47
CA THR A 155 -6.94 5.89 17.04
C THR A 155 -6.46 5.67 15.61
N LEU A 156 -6.12 4.44 15.23
CA LEU A 156 -5.78 4.09 13.86
C LEU A 156 -6.97 4.31 12.91
N LEU A 157 -8.17 3.88 13.33
CA LEU A 157 -9.42 4.13 12.60
C LEU A 157 -9.70 5.63 12.40
N SER A 158 -9.48 6.44 13.43
CA SER A 158 -9.62 7.90 13.37
C SER A 158 -8.63 8.51 12.38
N HIS A 159 -7.36 8.07 12.39
CA HIS A 159 -6.35 8.54 11.45
C HIS A 159 -6.71 8.21 10.00
N ILE A 160 -7.14 6.97 9.71
CA ILE A 160 -7.57 6.57 8.37
C ILE A 160 -8.76 7.43 7.92
N THR A 161 -9.82 7.51 8.74
CA THR A 161 -11.05 8.22 8.39
C THR A 161 -10.82 9.72 8.13
N LYS A 162 -9.95 10.36 8.93
CA LYS A 162 -9.63 11.80 8.77
C LYS A 162 -8.72 12.09 7.59
N LYS A 163 -7.80 11.17 7.25
CA LYS A 163 -6.80 11.38 6.19
C LYS A 163 -7.26 10.91 4.81
N PHE A 164 -8.28 10.03 4.74
CA PHE A 164 -8.79 9.44 3.50
C PHE A 164 -10.32 9.62 3.32
N PRO A 165 -10.89 10.83 3.41
CA PRO A 165 -12.33 11.02 3.16
C PRO A 165 -12.72 10.81 1.69
N SER A 166 -11.85 11.15 0.74
CA SER A 166 -12.05 11.01 -0.71
C SER A 166 -10.73 10.77 -1.47
N GLY A 167 -9.73 10.25 -0.75
CA GLY A 167 -8.33 10.18 -1.15
C GLY A 167 -7.41 10.77 -0.10
N PHE A 168 -6.12 10.41 -0.13
CA PHE A 168 -5.13 10.94 0.80
C PHE A 168 -4.83 12.42 0.49
N ARG A 169 -4.99 13.30 1.48
CA ARG A 169 -4.51 14.69 1.40
C ARG A 169 -3.81 15.12 2.68
N ASP A 170 -2.55 15.50 2.56
CA ASP A 170 -1.76 16.08 3.64
C ASP A 170 -0.85 17.19 3.06
N TYR A 171 -1.42 18.38 2.87
CA TYR A 171 -0.73 19.52 2.25
C TYR A 171 0.59 19.89 2.94
N LYS A 172 0.71 19.62 4.25
CA LYS A 172 1.97 19.87 4.99
C LYS A 172 3.05 18.84 4.67
N LEU A 173 2.67 17.59 4.43
CA LEU A 173 3.61 16.57 3.96
C LEU A 173 4.00 16.87 2.51
N GLU A 174 3.03 17.20 1.68
CA GLU A 174 3.22 17.54 0.27
C GLU A 174 4.17 18.74 0.10
N ASP A 175 3.94 19.85 0.81
CA ASP A 175 4.83 21.01 0.81
C ASP A 175 6.27 20.65 1.19
N LYS A 176 6.45 19.83 2.23
CA LYS A 176 7.78 19.35 2.63
C LYS A 176 8.43 18.49 1.56
N VAL A 177 7.66 17.62 0.89
CA VAL A 177 8.19 16.75 -0.16
C VAL A 177 8.58 17.57 -1.37
N ILE A 178 7.76 18.54 -1.78
CA ILE A 178 8.10 19.47 -2.86
C ILE A 178 9.41 20.20 -2.53
N LYS A 179 9.45 20.88 -1.39
CA LYS A 179 10.56 21.77 -1.00
C LYS A 179 11.87 21.03 -0.67
N PHE A 180 11.78 19.96 0.10
CA PHE A 180 12.97 19.27 0.64
C PHE A 180 13.36 18.02 -0.13
N TRP A 181 12.54 17.57 -1.08
CA TRP A 181 12.86 16.41 -1.93
C TRP A 181 12.94 16.77 -3.40
N ILE A 182 11.84 17.24 -3.99
CA ILE A 182 11.72 17.45 -5.43
C ILE A 182 12.60 18.62 -5.87
N GLU A 183 12.50 19.77 -5.20
CA GLU A 183 13.33 20.96 -5.49
C GLU A 183 14.82 20.69 -5.22
N GLN A 184 15.13 19.80 -4.27
CA GLN A 184 16.50 19.37 -3.97
C GLN A 184 17.03 18.33 -4.97
N LYS A 185 16.26 17.99 -6.01
CA LYS A 185 16.62 17.02 -7.06
C LYS A 185 16.96 15.63 -6.50
N LEU A 186 16.35 15.26 -5.37
CA LEU A 186 16.41 13.89 -4.86
C LEU A 186 15.57 12.95 -5.75
N PRO A 187 15.72 11.62 -5.65
CA PRO A 187 15.12 10.69 -6.61
C PRO A 187 13.59 10.81 -6.70
N VAL A 188 13.09 11.02 -7.92
CA VAL A 188 11.67 11.08 -8.28
C VAL A 188 11.45 10.17 -9.48
N SER A 189 10.44 9.29 -9.42
CA SER A 189 10.04 8.46 -10.55
C SER A 189 8.68 8.89 -11.07
N LYS A 190 8.56 9.05 -12.38
CA LYS A 190 7.28 9.33 -13.03
C LYS A 190 6.58 8.01 -13.34
N ILE A 191 5.29 7.94 -13.04
CA ILE A 191 4.48 6.78 -13.42
C ILE A 191 3.25 7.23 -14.22
N THR A 192 2.88 6.45 -15.23
CA THR A 192 1.54 6.53 -15.82
C THR A 192 0.59 5.69 -14.96
N LEU A 193 -0.69 6.06 -14.93
CA LEU A 193 -1.70 5.41 -14.08
C LEU A 193 -1.81 3.89 -14.35
N ASP A 194 -1.44 3.44 -15.55
CA ASP A 194 -1.54 2.05 -16.00
C ASP A 194 -0.43 1.13 -15.44
N THR A 195 0.59 1.68 -14.78
CA THR A 195 1.79 0.92 -14.33
C THR A 195 1.59 0.04 -13.10
N ASN A 196 0.44 0.11 -12.42
CA ASN A 196 0.09 -0.77 -11.29
C ASN A 196 -0.68 -2.04 -11.73
N THR A 197 -0.71 -2.34 -13.03
CA THR A 197 -1.38 -3.55 -13.55
C THR A 197 -0.39 -4.70 -13.71
N VAL A 198 -0.68 -5.83 -13.05
CA VAL A 198 0.00 -7.11 -13.30
C VAL A 198 -0.95 -7.98 -14.11
N LYS A 199 -0.52 -8.37 -15.32
CA LYS A 199 -1.24 -9.37 -16.12
C LYS A 199 -0.93 -10.74 -15.55
N LEU A 200 -1.97 -11.46 -15.13
CA LEU A 200 -1.89 -12.83 -14.62
C LEU A 200 -2.48 -13.78 -15.64
N ASP A 201 -1.74 -14.83 -15.97
CA ASP A 201 -2.25 -15.91 -16.81
C ASP A 201 -3.14 -16.86 -15.98
N VAL A 202 -4.15 -17.46 -16.63
CA VAL A 202 -5.10 -18.36 -15.97
C VAL A 202 -4.41 -19.57 -15.33
N SER A 203 -3.36 -20.09 -15.97
CA SER A 203 -2.53 -21.18 -15.43
C SER A 203 -1.72 -20.79 -14.19
N GLN A 204 -1.43 -19.50 -14.01
CA GLN A 204 -0.78 -19.00 -12.80
C GLN A 204 -1.81 -18.92 -11.68
N LEU A 205 -3.02 -18.44 -11.97
CA LEU A 205 -4.12 -18.34 -10.99
C LEU A 205 -4.52 -19.69 -10.40
N SER A 206 -4.57 -20.74 -11.21
CA SER A 206 -4.99 -22.09 -10.78
C SER A 206 -3.98 -22.79 -9.86
N ASN A 207 -2.72 -22.34 -9.83
CA ASN A 207 -1.64 -22.93 -9.02
C ASN A 207 -1.27 -22.07 -7.80
N MET A 208 -1.96 -20.94 -7.61
CA MET A 208 -1.67 -20.02 -6.52
C MET A 208 -1.97 -20.65 -5.17
N LYS A 209 -1.03 -20.53 -4.24
CA LYS A 209 -1.23 -20.93 -2.85
C LYS A 209 -1.40 -19.70 -1.99
N PHE A 210 -2.50 -19.65 -1.26
CA PHE A 210 -2.76 -18.63 -0.25
C PHE A 210 -2.52 -19.20 1.15
N ASP A 211 -2.15 -18.33 2.09
CA ASP A 211 -2.09 -18.69 3.51
C ASP A 211 -3.51 -18.98 4.02
N GLU A 212 -3.76 -20.23 4.41
CA GLU A 212 -5.08 -20.68 4.88
C GLU A 212 -5.57 -19.90 6.10
N LEU A 213 -4.66 -19.52 7.02
CA LEU A 213 -5.01 -18.74 8.20
C LEU A 213 -5.50 -17.35 7.81
N LEU A 214 -4.81 -16.73 6.84
CA LEU A 214 -5.23 -15.45 6.28
C LEU A 214 -6.60 -15.54 5.62
N LEU A 215 -6.86 -16.60 4.84
CA LEU A 215 -8.16 -16.79 4.19
C LEU A 215 -9.30 -16.93 5.22
N GLN A 216 -9.10 -17.71 6.29
CA GLN A 216 -10.08 -17.85 7.36
C GLN A 216 -10.37 -16.49 8.04
N GLN A 217 -9.33 -15.70 8.31
CA GLN A 217 -9.49 -14.36 8.89
C GLN A 217 -10.23 -13.41 7.95
N LEU A 218 -9.95 -13.48 6.64
CA LEU A 218 -10.63 -12.69 5.62
C LEU A 218 -12.13 -13.02 5.53
N GLU A 219 -12.54 -14.28 5.65
CA GLU A 219 -13.96 -14.66 5.65
C GLU A 219 -14.72 -14.08 6.86
N ILE A 220 -14.08 -14.02 8.03
CA ILE A 220 -14.65 -13.35 9.21
C ILE A 220 -14.83 -11.85 8.94
N ILE A 221 -13.81 -11.21 8.37
CA ILE A 221 -13.82 -9.77 8.04
C ILE A 221 -14.92 -9.46 7.02
N LYS A 222 -15.02 -10.25 5.94
CA LYS A 222 -16.06 -10.10 4.89
C LYS A 222 -17.46 -10.22 5.47
N THR A 223 -17.68 -11.19 6.35
CA THR A 223 -18.97 -11.38 7.01
C THR A 223 -19.34 -10.17 7.88
N LYS A 224 -18.37 -9.58 8.60
CA LYS A 224 -18.59 -8.35 9.36
C LYS A 224 -18.90 -7.16 8.44
N ASN A 225 -18.16 -7.03 7.34
CA ASN A 225 -18.32 -5.95 6.37
C ASN A 225 -19.68 -5.99 5.65
N SER A 226 -20.13 -7.18 5.21
CA SER A 226 -21.46 -7.33 4.58
C SER A 226 -22.60 -6.93 5.51
N LYS A 227 -22.54 -7.34 6.79
CA LYS A 227 -23.51 -6.94 7.84
C LYS A 227 -23.51 -5.42 8.05
N LEU A 228 -22.33 -4.80 8.11
CA LEU A 228 -22.21 -3.36 8.33
C LEU A 228 -22.74 -2.54 7.14
N ARG A 229 -22.49 -3.00 5.91
CA ARG A 229 -23.04 -2.37 4.70
C ARG A 229 -24.55 -2.49 4.60
N LYS A 230 -25.14 -3.64 4.95
CA LYS A 230 -26.60 -3.80 5.01
C LYS A 230 -27.25 -2.79 5.97
N LYS A 231 -26.62 -2.51 7.12
CA LYS A 231 -27.10 -1.51 8.09
C LYS A 231 -27.03 -0.06 7.62
N LYS A 232 -26.25 0.29 6.59
CA LYS A 232 -26.20 1.65 6.02
C LYS A 232 -27.30 1.90 4.98
N LEU A 233 -27.97 0.86 4.50
CA LEU A 233 -29.00 0.93 3.44
C LEU A 233 -30.44 0.96 3.99
N TYR A 234 -30.60 0.78 5.30
CA TYR A 234 -31.84 0.94 6.06
C TYR A 234 -31.70 2.12 7.01
#